data_AF-A0A941K9I9-F1
#
_entry.id   AF-A0A941K9I9-F1
#
_cell.length_a   1.000
_cell.length_b   1.000
_cell.length_c   1.000
_cell.angle_alpha   90.00
_cell.angle_beta   90.00
_cell.angle_gamma   90.00
#
_symmetry.space_group_name_H-M   'P 1'
#
loop_
_entity.id
_entity.type
_entity.pdbx_description
1 polymer ?
#
loop_
_entity_poly.entity_id
_entity_poly.type
_entity_poly.pdbx_seq_one_letter_code
_entity_poly.pdbx_strand_id
1 'polypeptide(L)'
;MIEVEEEPLIRSLEVSGVHFSKRPMKSQSSKKDWPVWLRMDAVAFRRLHRWAQEKEDAKLAHQMRGHQLSVDYYKADWPERIFLKLWWLFGNYGLSLWRPLLWLLLSFAVFLNLLLCFGSVPGIDPTPVASGVPAGSAADGWRNVLFGDDMRAQFSRAVVGATESIFSPVNVFSTRKLVVPTEPWVAVVQFFYSYLCLGLIFLFGFSVRRRFKI
;
A
#
# COMPACT_ATOMS: atom_id res chain seq x y z
N MET A 1 32.41 47.53 -24.66
CA MET A 1 32.06 47.78 -23.24
C MET A 1 30.55 47.89 -23.23
N ILE A 2 29.87 46.80 -22.85
CA ILE A 2 28.41 46.69 -22.89
C ILE A 2 28.00 46.51 -21.44
N GLU A 3 27.34 47.54 -20.89
CA GLU A 3 26.75 47.48 -19.56
C GLU A 3 25.56 46.51 -19.61
N VAL A 4 25.66 45.45 -18.82
CA VAL A 4 24.56 44.52 -18.56
C VAL A 4 23.93 44.98 -17.25
N GLU A 5 22.79 45.65 -17.37
CA GLU A 5 21.94 46.03 -16.25
C GLU A 5 21.23 44.77 -15.74
N GLU A 6 21.62 44.30 -14.56
CA GLU A 6 20.95 43.20 -13.86
C GLU A 6 19.68 43.71 -13.19
N GLU A 7 18.55 43.66 -13.90
CA GLU A 7 17.24 43.67 -13.26
C GLU A 7 16.80 42.23 -12.94
N PRO A 8 16.65 41.86 -11.65
CA PRO A 8 16.14 40.57 -11.25
C PRO A 8 14.62 40.68 -11.08
N LEU A 9 13.83 40.12 -12.00
CA LEU A 9 12.57 39.41 -11.72
C LEU A 9 11.74 39.24 -13.01
N ILE A 10 11.28 38.01 -13.23
CA ILE A 10 10.28 37.60 -14.22
C ILE A 10 10.83 37.38 -15.66
N ARG A 11 11.44 36.20 -15.86
CA ARG A 11 11.44 35.55 -17.19
C ARG A 11 10.07 34.90 -17.44
N SER A 12 9.15 35.66 -18.03
CA SER A 12 8.07 35.10 -18.83
C SER A 12 8.66 34.65 -20.17
N LEU A 13 8.50 33.38 -20.51
CA LEU A 13 8.80 32.83 -21.83
C LEU A 13 7.44 32.60 -22.48
N GLU A 14 7.12 33.43 -23.46
CA GLU A 14 5.94 33.28 -24.29
C GLU A 14 6.32 32.39 -25.46
N VAL A 15 5.85 31.14 -25.45
CA VAL A 15 5.98 30.23 -26.59
C VAL A 15 4.58 29.76 -26.94
N SER A 16 4.10 30.21 -28.10
CA SER A 16 2.89 29.70 -28.78
C SER A 16 1.57 29.86 -28.01
N GLY A 17 1.26 31.06 -27.52
CA GLY A 17 -0.11 31.44 -27.11
C GLY A 17 -0.69 30.73 -25.89
N VAL A 18 0.12 29.96 -25.14
CA VAL A 18 -0.30 29.33 -23.89
C VAL A 18 0.33 30.09 -22.72
N HIS A 19 -0.47 30.89 -22.03
CA HIS A 19 -0.06 31.54 -20.78
C HIS A 19 0.19 30.49 -19.69
N PHE A 20 1.44 30.11 -19.48
CA PHE A 20 1.85 29.40 -18.27
C PHE A 20 1.98 30.41 -17.13
N SER A 21 0.90 30.56 -16.36
CA SER A 21 0.96 31.18 -15.02
C SER A 21 1.87 30.33 -14.13
N LYS A 22 3.14 30.75 -14.01
CA LYS A 22 4.04 30.21 -12.99
C LYS A 22 3.54 30.72 -11.65
N ARG A 23 2.87 29.85 -10.89
CA ARG A 23 2.68 30.07 -9.45
C ARG A 23 4.04 30.40 -8.83
N PRO A 24 4.14 31.39 -7.93
CA PRO A 24 5.39 31.67 -7.24
C PRO A 24 5.81 30.40 -6.48
N MET A 25 6.89 29.77 -6.94
CA MET A 25 7.54 28.71 -6.19
C MET A 25 8.00 29.30 -4.87
N LYS A 26 7.43 28.82 -3.75
CA LYS A 26 8.02 29.00 -2.41
C LYS A 26 9.52 28.73 -2.51
N SER A 27 10.32 29.62 -1.92
CA SER A 27 11.79 29.61 -1.98
C SER A 27 12.35 28.19 -1.92
N GLN A 28 12.76 27.65 -3.07
CA GLN A 28 13.45 26.37 -3.11
C GLN A 28 14.75 26.52 -2.33
N SER A 29 15.00 25.62 -1.36
CA SER A 29 16.30 25.53 -0.70
C SER A 29 17.41 25.49 -1.75
N SER A 30 18.46 26.27 -1.56
CA SER A 30 19.63 26.32 -2.44
C SER A 30 20.05 24.90 -2.88
N LYS A 31 20.07 24.65 -4.20
CA LYS A 31 20.44 23.34 -4.80
C LYS A 31 21.83 22.83 -4.41
N LYS A 32 22.65 23.66 -3.76
CA LYS A 32 24.03 23.33 -3.33
C LYS A 32 24.07 22.23 -2.27
N ASP A 33 23.05 22.12 -1.42
CA ASP A 33 23.03 21.17 -0.29
C ASP A 33 22.45 19.80 -0.64
N TRP A 34 22.02 19.62 -1.89
CA TRP A 34 21.45 18.35 -2.32
C TRP A 34 22.57 17.35 -2.61
N PRO A 35 22.45 16.10 -2.14
CA PRO A 35 23.47 15.10 -2.40
C PRO A 35 23.58 14.83 -3.92
N VAL A 36 24.78 14.47 -4.40
CA VAL A 36 25.14 14.45 -5.84
C VAL A 36 24.14 13.65 -6.70
N TRP A 37 23.55 12.59 -6.15
CA TRP A 37 22.54 11.76 -6.83
C TRP A 37 21.16 12.46 -6.98
N LEU A 38 20.84 13.45 -6.14
CA LEU A 38 19.70 14.36 -6.34
C LEU A 38 19.99 15.47 -7.36
N ARG A 39 21.27 15.73 -7.68
CA ARG A 39 21.66 16.71 -8.70
C ARG A 39 21.50 16.16 -10.12
N MET A 40 21.43 14.83 -10.29
CA MET A 40 20.93 14.25 -11.53
C MET A 40 19.45 14.60 -11.66
N ASP A 41 19.15 15.51 -12.58
CA ASP A 41 17.78 15.96 -12.80
C ASP A 41 16.89 14.78 -13.18
N ALA A 42 15.62 14.80 -12.75
CA ALA A 42 14.59 13.85 -13.17
C ALA A 42 14.54 13.66 -14.70
N VAL A 43 14.98 14.68 -15.47
CA VAL A 43 15.16 14.64 -16.92
C VAL A 43 16.22 13.63 -17.35
N ALA A 44 17.36 13.53 -16.65
CA ALA A 44 18.41 12.57 -16.93
C ALA A 44 17.91 11.13 -16.72
N PHE A 45 17.20 10.86 -15.62
CA PHE A 45 16.58 9.55 -15.38
C PHE A 45 15.51 9.19 -16.41
N ARG A 46 14.73 10.17 -16.91
CA ARG A 46 13.78 9.95 -18.02
C ARG A 46 14.50 9.62 -19.34
N ARG A 47 15.61 10.29 -19.65
CA ARG A 47 16.42 9.97 -20.84
C ARG A 47 17.03 8.58 -20.73
N LEU A 48 17.60 8.23 -19.57
CA LEU A 48 18.12 6.89 -19.32
C LEU A 48 17.04 5.80 -19.40
N HIS A 49 15.83 6.10 -18.91
CA HIS A 49 14.69 5.20 -19.04
C HIS A 49 14.31 4.95 -20.50
N ARG A 50 14.21 6.00 -21.33
CA ARG A 50 13.92 5.86 -22.76
C ARG A 50 15.01 5.07 -23.48
N TRP A 51 16.27 5.40 -23.21
CA TRP A 51 17.41 4.66 -23.76
C TRP A 51 17.36 3.17 -23.37
N ALA A 52 17.05 2.86 -22.11
CA ALA A 52 16.93 1.48 -21.64
C ALA A 52 15.74 0.74 -22.29
N GLN A 53 14.62 1.44 -22.56
CA GLN A 53 13.50 0.88 -23.32
C GLN A 53 13.88 0.59 -24.78
N GLU A 54 14.59 1.51 -25.44
CA GLU A 54 15.10 1.34 -26.81
C GLU A 54 16.10 0.18 -26.92
N LYS A 55 16.85 -0.10 -25.85
CA LYS A 55 17.77 -1.24 -25.75
C LYS A 55 17.12 -2.52 -25.24
N GLU A 56 15.79 -2.51 -25.05
CA GLU A 56 15.00 -3.62 -24.52
C GLU A 56 15.43 -4.12 -23.11
N ASP A 57 16.27 -3.36 -22.40
CA ASP A 57 16.71 -3.65 -21.04
C ASP A 57 15.66 -3.20 -20.03
N ALA A 58 14.71 -4.10 -19.78
CA ALA A 58 13.63 -3.88 -18.83
C ALA A 58 14.12 -3.66 -17.40
N LYS A 59 15.21 -4.34 -17.00
CA LYS A 59 15.73 -4.25 -15.63
C LYS A 59 16.26 -2.85 -15.36
N LEU A 60 17.05 -2.32 -16.29
CA LEU A 60 17.60 -0.97 -16.19
C LEU A 60 16.49 0.08 -16.29
N ALA A 61 15.55 -0.06 -17.24
CA ALA A 61 14.41 0.84 -17.36
C ALA A 61 13.63 0.93 -16.03
N HIS A 62 13.41 -0.21 -15.36
CA HIS A 62 12.71 -0.21 -14.08
C HIS A 62 13.48 0.47 -12.95
N GLN A 63 14.79 0.24 -12.85
CA GLN A 63 15.62 0.93 -11.86
C GLN A 63 15.58 2.45 -12.07
N MET A 64 15.70 2.89 -13.33
CA MET A 64 15.68 4.31 -13.67
C MET A 64 14.33 4.97 -13.39
N ARG A 65 13.21 4.27 -13.63
CA ARG A 65 11.89 4.79 -13.25
C ARG A 65 11.73 4.91 -11.73
N GLY A 66 12.23 3.94 -10.97
CA GLY A 66 12.20 3.99 -9.50
C GLY A 66 13.02 5.16 -8.95
N HIS A 67 14.22 5.38 -9.51
CA HIS A 67 15.03 6.55 -9.17
C HIS A 67 14.39 7.87 -9.58
N GLN A 68 13.75 7.92 -10.75
CA GLN A 68 13.00 9.10 -11.17
C GLN A 68 11.93 9.49 -10.13
N LEU A 69 11.13 8.52 -9.67
CA LEU A 69 10.10 8.74 -8.63
C LEU A 69 10.70 9.22 -7.30
N SER A 70 11.89 8.71 -6.94
CA SER A 70 12.60 9.18 -5.74
C SER A 70 13.07 10.63 -5.83
N VAL A 71 13.43 11.10 -7.03
CA VAL A 71 13.78 12.51 -7.27
C VAL A 71 12.52 13.37 -7.34
N ASP A 72 11.46 12.87 -7.97
CA ASP A 72 10.17 13.56 -8.07
C ASP A 72 9.55 13.76 -6.67
N TYR A 73 9.77 12.85 -5.70
CA TYR A 73 9.39 13.04 -4.28
C TYR A 73 9.92 14.34 -3.66
N TYR A 74 11.17 14.72 -3.94
CA TYR A 74 11.73 15.95 -3.38
C TYR A 74 11.17 17.22 -4.03
N LYS A 75 10.66 17.10 -5.26
CA LYS A 75 10.06 18.20 -6.03
C LYS A 75 8.53 18.29 -5.89
N ALA A 76 7.89 17.25 -5.36
CA ALA A 76 6.44 17.13 -5.22
C ALA A 76 5.84 18.08 -4.17
N ASP A 77 4.56 18.43 -4.36
CA ASP A 77 3.76 19.18 -3.41
C ASP A 77 3.43 18.34 -2.15
N TRP A 78 3.05 19.00 -1.05
CA TRP A 78 2.81 18.33 0.24
C TRP A 78 1.89 17.09 0.20
N PRO A 79 0.71 17.09 -0.47
CA PRO A 79 -0.14 15.90 -0.52
C PRO A 79 0.48 14.76 -1.34
N GLU A 80 1.18 15.08 -2.43
CA GLU A 80 1.84 14.09 -3.28
C GLU A 80 3.05 13.46 -2.55
N ARG A 81 3.75 14.24 -1.72
CA ARG A 81 4.83 13.71 -0.86
C ARG A 81 4.33 12.63 0.10
N ILE A 82 3.13 12.78 0.67
CA ILE A 82 2.57 11.76 1.56
C ILE A 82 2.36 10.46 0.80
N PHE A 83 1.71 10.52 -0.37
CA PHE A 83 1.48 9.34 -1.20
C PHE A 83 2.80 8.66 -1.64
N LEU A 84 3.77 9.44 -2.11
CA LEU A 84 5.09 8.94 -2.51
C LEU A 84 5.87 8.35 -1.32
N LYS A 85 5.71 8.90 -0.11
CA LYS A 85 6.30 8.35 1.11
C LYS A 85 5.66 7.01 1.49
N LEU A 86 4.33 6.88 1.42
CA LEU A 86 3.66 5.59 1.64
C LEU A 86 4.11 4.56 0.60
N TRP A 87 4.18 4.94 -0.68
CA TRP A 87 4.62 4.04 -1.73
C TRP A 87 6.09 3.59 -1.55
N TRP A 88 6.96 4.48 -1.10
CA TRP A 88 8.32 4.14 -0.74
C TRP A 88 8.37 3.14 0.44
N LEU A 89 7.59 3.40 1.49
CA LEU A 89 7.54 2.57 2.70
C LEU A 89 7.07 1.14 2.39
N PHE A 90 5.98 1.00 1.63
CA PHE A 90 5.36 -0.29 1.37
C PHE A 90 5.99 -1.07 0.21
N GLY A 91 6.48 -0.39 -0.83
CA GLY A 91 6.92 -1.04 -2.06
C GLY A 91 8.28 -0.61 -2.60
N ASN A 92 8.98 0.35 -1.97
CA ASN A 92 10.16 0.99 -2.54
C ASN A 92 9.97 1.42 -4.01
N TYR A 93 8.83 2.05 -4.32
CA TYR A 93 8.43 2.40 -5.69
C TYR A 93 8.29 1.19 -6.66
N GLY A 94 7.99 0.01 -6.12
CA GLY A 94 7.85 -1.26 -6.86
C GLY A 94 9.18 -1.90 -7.23
N LEU A 95 10.30 -1.47 -6.64
CA LEU A 95 11.62 -2.10 -6.83
C LEU A 95 11.81 -3.36 -5.98
N SER A 96 11.03 -3.50 -4.89
CA SER A 96 11.11 -4.66 -4.01
C SER A 96 9.79 -5.41 -4.00
N LEU A 97 9.84 -6.66 -4.47
CA LEU A 97 8.70 -7.59 -4.45
C LEU A 97 8.45 -8.13 -3.03
N TRP A 98 9.50 -8.26 -2.23
CA TRP A 98 9.44 -8.82 -0.88
C TRP A 98 8.86 -7.87 0.16
N ARG A 99 9.06 -6.55 0.03
CA ARG A 99 8.55 -5.56 1.00
C ARG A 99 7.04 -5.61 1.22
N PRO A 100 6.17 -5.58 0.18
CA PRO A 100 4.73 -5.64 0.40
C PRO A 100 4.30 -6.97 1.04
N LEU A 101 4.99 -8.07 0.72
CA LEU A 101 4.73 -9.38 1.32
C LEU A 101 5.15 -9.43 2.80
N LEU A 102 6.28 -8.82 3.15
CA LEU A 102 6.75 -8.69 4.54
C LEU A 102 5.81 -7.79 5.36
N TRP A 103 5.35 -6.69 4.79
CA TRP A 103 4.33 -5.82 5.42
C TRP A 103 3.00 -6.55 5.62
N LEU A 104 2.60 -7.39 4.67
CA LEU A 104 1.38 -8.20 4.77
C LEU A 104 1.50 -9.28 5.85
N LEU A 105 2.66 -9.94 5.94
CA LEU A 105 2.94 -10.89 7.02
C LEU A 105 2.96 -10.20 8.39
N LEU A 106 3.60 -9.03 8.48
CA LEU A 106 3.69 -8.26 9.72
C LEU A 106 2.31 -7.76 10.16
N SER A 107 1.52 -7.21 9.23
CA SER A 107 0.17 -6.75 9.55
C SER A 107 -0.73 -7.91 9.95
N PHE A 108 -0.59 -9.08 9.31
CA PHE A 108 -1.28 -10.31 9.70
C PHE A 108 -0.92 -10.74 11.12
N ALA A 109 0.37 -10.78 11.47
CA ALA A 109 0.81 -11.14 12.81
C ALA A 109 0.29 -10.16 13.88
N VAL A 110 0.33 -8.86 13.60
CA VAL A 110 -0.18 -7.82 14.50
C VAL A 110 -1.69 -7.96 14.71
N PHE A 111 -2.46 -8.14 13.65
CA PHE A 111 -3.92 -8.27 13.76
C PHE A 111 -4.35 -9.59 14.40
N LEU A 112 -3.64 -10.69 14.12
CA LEU A 112 -3.85 -11.96 14.81
C LEU A 112 -3.60 -11.82 16.31
N ASN A 113 -2.50 -11.16 16.72
CA ASN A 113 -2.22 -10.92 18.13
C ASN A 113 -3.30 -10.03 18.78
N LEU A 114 -3.79 -9.02 18.06
CA LEU A 114 -4.89 -8.17 18.51
C LEU A 114 -6.16 -8.99 18.81
N LEU A 115 -6.55 -9.89 17.90
CA LEU A 115 -7.71 -10.76 18.08
C LEU A 115 -7.53 -11.78 19.22
N LEU A 116 -6.31 -12.24 19.46
CA LEU A 116 -6.00 -13.11 20.61
C LEU A 116 -6.09 -12.37 21.95
N CYS A 117 -5.57 -11.14 22.02
CA CYS A 117 -5.51 -10.38 23.26
C CYS A 117 -6.87 -9.81 23.68
N PHE A 118 -7.69 -9.38 22.72
CA PHE A 118 -8.98 -8.74 23.00
C PHE A 118 -10.18 -9.68 22.84
N GLY A 119 -9.96 -10.89 22.32
CA GLY A 119 -10.98 -11.92 22.17
C GLY A 119 -11.80 -11.77 20.89
N SER A 120 -12.43 -12.89 20.50
CA SER A 120 -13.31 -12.95 19.33
C SER A 120 -14.40 -14.00 19.53
N VAL A 121 -15.57 -13.70 18.98
CA VAL A 121 -16.80 -14.51 19.07
C VAL A 121 -17.14 -15.02 17.66
N PRO A 122 -17.66 -16.25 17.51
CA PRO A 122 -18.21 -16.68 16.23
C PRO A 122 -19.34 -15.72 15.80
N GLY A 123 -19.25 -15.21 14.58
CA GLY A 123 -20.25 -14.29 14.01
C GLY A 123 -21.47 -14.98 13.40
N ILE A 124 -21.51 -16.31 13.47
CA ILE A 124 -22.60 -17.16 12.99
C ILE A 124 -23.22 -17.81 14.20
N ASP A 125 -24.52 -17.65 14.37
CA ASP A 125 -25.28 -18.43 15.35
C ASP A 125 -25.21 -19.91 14.96
N PRO A 126 -25.01 -20.84 15.90
CA PRO A 126 -25.17 -22.25 15.61
C PRO A 126 -26.60 -22.43 15.11
N THR A 127 -26.78 -22.60 13.80
CA THR A 127 -28.09 -22.93 13.24
C THR A 127 -28.56 -24.16 14.01
N PRO A 128 -29.71 -24.09 14.71
CA PRO A 128 -30.27 -25.27 15.33
C PRO A 128 -30.60 -26.21 14.17
N VAL A 129 -29.71 -27.16 13.92
CA VAL A 129 -29.96 -28.21 12.96
C VAL A 129 -31.26 -28.85 13.43
N ALA A 130 -32.26 -28.89 12.54
CA ALA A 130 -33.56 -29.48 12.81
C ALA A 130 -33.35 -30.78 13.63
N SER A 131 -34.01 -30.85 14.77
CA SER A 131 -33.86 -31.78 15.90
C SER A 131 -33.85 -33.26 15.52
N GLY A 132 -32.80 -33.71 14.84
CA GLY A 132 -32.69 -35.06 14.28
C GLY A 132 -31.38 -35.38 13.58
N VAL A 133 -30.51 -34.40 13.30
CA VAL A 133 -29.16 -34.68 12.79
C VAL A 133 -28.18 -34.63 13.97
N PRO A 134 -27.40 -35.70 14.22
CA PRO A 134 -26.45 -35.71 15.32
C PRO A 134 -25.44 -34.57 15.17
N ALA A 135 -25.17 -33.86 16.26
CA ALA A 135 -24.07 -32.91 16.35
C ALA A 135 -22.78 -33.61 15.87
N GLY A 136 -22.24 -33.18 14.73
CA GLY A 136 -21.10 -33.84 14.08
C GLY A 136 -21.33 -34.33 12.64
N SER A 137 -22.44 -33.97 11.98
CA SER A 137 -22.54 -34.21 10.53
C SER A 137 -21.41 -33.49 9.78
N ALA A 138 -20.78 -34.18 8.83
CA ALA A 138 -19.59 -33.73 8.09
C ALA A 138 -19.77 -32.37 7.36
N ALA A 139 -21.00 -31.87 7.24
CA ALA A 139 -21.32 -30.57 6.65
C ALA A 139 -20.89 -29.36 7.51
N ASP A 140 -20.74 -29.51 8.84
CA ASP A 140 -20.35 -28.43 9.77
C ASP A 140 -18.96 -28.66 10.43
N GLY A 141 -18.22 -29.68 9.99
CA GLY A 141 -17.05 -30.22 10.69
C GLY A 141 -15.92 -29.21 10.97
N TRP A 142 -15.62 -28.31 10.03
CA TRP A 142 -14.56 -27.31 10.24
C TRP A 142 -15.04 -26.08 11.03
N ARG A 143 -16.34 -25.74 10.94
CA ARG A 143 -16.93 -24.61 11.66
C ARG A 143 -17.03 -24.89 13.15
N ASN A 144 -17.26 -26.15 13.54
CA ASN A 144 -17.28 -26.57 14.94
C ASN A 144 -15.99 -26.22 15.70
N VAL A 145 -14.85 -26.11 15.01
CA VAL A 145 -13.57 -25.67 15.60
C VAL A 145 -13.65 -24.23 16.14
N LEU A 146 -14.57 -23.42 15.61
CA LEU A 146 -14.80 -22.03 16.02
C LEU A 146 -15.75 -21.90 17.22
N PHE A 147 -16.44 -22.95 17.67
CA PHE A 147 -17.48 -22.84 18.72
C PHE A 147 -17.02 -23.28 20.12
N GLY A 148 -15.72 -23.56 20.32
CA GLY A 148 -15.16 -23.91 21.64
C GLY A 148 -14.69 -22.69 22.46
N ASP A 149 -14.61 -22.84 23.78
CA ASP A 149 -14.05 -21.81 24.68
C ASP A 149 -12.53 -21.97 24.89
N ASP A 150 -11.95 -23.04 24.34
CA ASP A 150 -10.54 -23.35 24.45
C ASP A 150 -9.65 -22.32 23.73
N MET A 151 -8.40 -22.18 24.20
CA MET A 151 -7.36 -21.38 23.52
C MET A 151 -7.17 -21.77 22.05
N ARG A 152 -7.38 -23.05 21.72
CA ARG A 152 -7.32 -23.54 20.33
C ARG A 152 -8.43 -22.95 19.47
N ALA A 153 -9.65 -22.86 20.00
CA ALA A 153 -10.77 -22.25 19.31
C ALA A 153 -10.55 -20.74 19.13
N GLN A 154 -10.07 -20.04 20.17
CA GLN A 154 -9.70 -18.63 20.07
C GLN A 154 -8.61 -18.37 19.02
N PHE A 155 -7.58 -19.23 18.96
CA PHE A 155 -6.55 -19.14 17.92
C PHE A 155 -7.10 -19.37 16.52
N SER A 156 -7.96 -20.38 16.34
CA SER A 156 -8.61 -20.62 15.04
C SER A 156 -9.48 -19.44 14.61
N ARG A 157 -10.22 -18.81 15.53
CA ARG A 157 -10.99 -17.59 15.27
C ARG A 157 -10.09 -16.43 14.88
N ALA A 158 -8.98 -16.23 15.58
CA ALA A 158 -8.02 -15.16 15.26
C ALA A 158 -7.42 -15.35 13.86
N VAL A 159 -7.02 -16.57 13.50
CA VAL A 159 -6.49 -16.90 12.17
C VAL A 159 -7.55 -16.70 11.10
N VAL A 160 -8.76 -17.23 11.31
CA VAL A 160 -9.87 -17.10 10.34
C VAL A 160 -10.27 -15.64 10.19
N GLY A 161 -10.43 -14.89 11.27
CA GLY A 161 -10.78 -13.47 11.25
C GLY A 161 -9.72 -12.61 10.56
N ALA A 162 -8.43 -12.87 10.80
CA ALA A 162 -7.35 -12.18 10.10
C ALA A 162 -7.33 -12.51 8.61
N THR A 163 -7.53 -13.78 8.24
CA THR A 163 -7.57 -14.23 6.85
C THR A 163 -8.79 -13.68 6.11
N GLU A 164 -9.97 -13.73 6.73
CA GLU A 164 -11.23 -13.19 6.20
C GLU A 164 -11.11 -11.69 5.90
N SER A 165 -10.40 -10.96 6.76
CA SER A 165 -10.15 -9.52 6.58
C SER A 165 -9.21 -9.22 5.40
N ILE A 166 -8.27 -10.12 5.06
CA ILE A 166 -7.40 -9.96 3.88
C ILE A 166 -8.21 -10.05 2.58
N PHE A 167 -9.13 -11.03 2.50
CA PHE A 167 -9.83 -11.34 1.25
C PHE A 167 -11.20 -10.65 1.11
N SER A 168 -11.79 -10.18 2.21
CA SER A 168 -13.14 -9.62 2.22
C SER A 168 -13.20 -8.32 3.03
N PRO A 169 -12.71 -7.20 2.48
CA PRO A 169 -12.67 -5.92 3.20
C PRO A 169 -14.05 -5.34 3.51
N VAL A 170 -15.04 -5.64 2.66
CA VAL A 170 -16.43 -5.18 2.84
C VAL A 170 -17.18 -6.02 3.87
N ASN A 171 -16.61 -7.17 4.29
CA ASN A 171 -17.25 -8.07 5.22
C ASN A 171 -17.51 -7.42 6.59
N VAL A 172 -16.82 -6.31 6.91
CA VAL A 172 -17.07 -5.52 8.13
C VAL A 172 -18.54 -5.11 8.28
N PHE A 173 -19.29 -4.96 7.18
CA PHE A 173 -20.71 -4.62 7.19
C PHE A 173 -21.64 -5.78 6.85
N SER A 174 -21.08 -6.96 6.58
CA SER A 174 -21.84 -8.15 6.21
C SER A 174 -22.46 -8.81 7.44
N THR A 175 -23.67 -9.34 7.27
CA THR A 175 -24.32 -10.21 8.26
C THR A 175 -23.74 -11.63 8.27
N ARG A 176 -22.88 -11.98 7.30
CA ARG A 176 -22.25 -13.30 7.16
C ARG A 176 -20.78 -13.32 7.58
N LYS A 177 -20.45 -12.67 8.71
CA LYS A 177 -19.08 -12.73 9.26
C LYS A 177 -18.84 -14.05 9.96
N LEU A 178 -17.71 -14.69 9.69
CA LEU A 178 -17.30 -15.89 10.42
C LEU A 178 -16.87 -15.54 11.85
N VAL A 179 -16.15 -14.43 12.02
CA VAL A 179 -15.59 -14.02 13.30
C VAL A 179 -15.87 -12.54 13.54
N VAL A 180 -16.40 -12.24 14.73
CA VAL A 180 -16.71 -10.87 15.17
C VAL A 180 -15.84 -10.55 16.38
N PRO A 181 -15.08 -9.44 16.35
CA PRO A 181 -14.39 -8.96 17.54
C PRO A 181 -15.40 -8.65 18.65
N THR A 182 -15.07 -9.02 19.89
CA THR A 182 -15.82 -8.64 21.09
C THR A 182 -15.87 -7.12 21.26
N GLU A 183 -14.74 -6.48 21.02
CA GLU A 183 -14.55 -5.06 21.24
C GLU A 183 -14.83 -4.22 19.98
N PRO A 184 -15.64 -3.14 20.07
CA PRO A 184 -16.06 -2.36 18.91
C PRO A 184 -14.91 -1.61 18.24
N TRP A 185 -13.89 -1.18 18.99
CA TRP A 185 -12.73 -0.51 18.43
C TRP A 185 -11.86 -1.48 17.60
N VAL A 186 -11.83 -2.77 17.95
CA VAL A 186 -11.12 -3.80 17.17
C VAL A 186 -11.80 -3.99 15.81
N ALA A 187 -13.12 -3.86 15.74
CA ALA A 187 -13.84 -3.86 14.46
C ALA A 187 -13.48 -2.65 13.56
N VAL A 188 -13.23 -1.48 14.16
CA VAL A 188 -12.73 -0.31 13.42
C VAL A 188 -11.31 -0.57 12.91
N VAL A 189 -10.44 -1.13 13.73
CA VAL A 189 -9.07 -1.52 13.31
C VAL A 189 -9.12 -2.57 12.20
N GLN A 190 -10.02 -3.56 12.31
CA GLN A 190 -10.26 -4.57 11.29
C GLN A 190 -10.60 -3.94 9.94
N PHE A 191 -11.46 -2.92 9.91
CA PHE A 191 -11.77 -2.17 8.69
C PHE A 191 -10.50 -1.58 8.05
N PHE A 192 -9.71 -0.79 8.79
CA PHE A 192 -8.48 -0.22 8.25
C PHE A 192 -7.46 -1.28 7.82
N TYR A 193 -7.36 -2.37 8.59
CA TYR A 193 -6.50 -3.51 8.28
C TYR A 193 -6.86 -4.16 6.94
N SER A 194 -8.15 -4.37 6.67
CA SER A 194 -8.60 -4.98 5.42
C SER A 194 -8.28 -4.11 4.19
N TYR A 195 -8.46 -2.79 4.29
CA TYR A 195 -8.09 -1.86 3.21
C TYR A 195 -6.57 -1.80 3.00
N LEU A 196 -5.80 -1.83 4.10
CA LEU A 196 -4.35 -1.91 4.04
C LEU A 196 -3.89 -3.19 3.32
N CYS A 197 -4.47 -4.34 3.65
CA CYS A 197 -4.15 -5.63 3.02
C CYS A 197 -4.49 -5.63 1.53
N LEU A 198 -5.67 -5.11 1.15
CA LEU A 198 -6.04 -4.96 -0.25
C LEU A 198 -5.02 -4.09 -1.00
N GLY A 199 -4.62 -2.94 -0.42
CA GLY A 199 -3.57 -2.08 -0.99
C GLY A 199 -2.22 -2.79 -1.16
N LEU A 200 -1.81 -3.59 -0.17
CA LEU A 200 -0.58 -4.39 -0.23
C LEU A 200 -0.64 -5.48 -1.30
N ILE A 201 -1.77 -6.16 -1.48
CA ILE A 201 -1.98 -7.14 -2.54
C ILE A 201 -1.89 -6.47 -3.92
N PHE A 202 -2.50 -5.29 -4.10
CA PHE A 202 -2.37 -4.53 -5.35
C PHE A 202 -0.92 -4.13 -5.62
N LEU A 203 -0.21 -3.62 -4.60
CA LEU A 203 1.21 -3.26 -4.71
C LEU A 203 2.08 -4.48 -5.06
N PHE A 204 1.79 -5.64 -4.46
CA PHE A 204 2.45 -6.89 -4.79
C PHE A 204 2.17 -7.29 -6.25
N GLY A 205 0.90 -7.26 -6.67
CA GLY A 205 0.50 -7.56 -8.05
C GLY A 205 1.16 -6.63 -9.07
N PHE A 206 1.23 -5.33 -8.80
CA PHE A 206 1.97 -4.38 -9.64
C PHE A 206 3.47 -4.68 -9.68
N SER A 207 4.06 -5.09 -8.55
CA SER A 207 5.47 -5.47 -8.48
C SER A 207 5.77 -6.73 -9.30
N VAL A 208 4.86 -7.73 -9.27
CA VAL A 208 4.95 -8.96 -10.06
C VAL A 208 4.76 -8.66 -11.55
N ARG A 209 3.66 -8.00 -11.94
CA ARG A 209 3.36 -7.65 -13.33
C ARG A 209 4.52 -6.90 -13.98
N ARG A 210 5.10 -5.95 -13.26
CA ARG A 210 6.24 -5.16 -13.73
C ARG A 210 7.49 -6.00 -13.95
N ARG A 211 7.74 -7.03 -13.13
CA ARG A 211 8.94 -7.88 -13.27
C ARG A 211 8.83 -8.94 -14.36
N PHE A 212 7.64 -9.51 -14.55
CA PHE A 212 7.44 -10.65 -15.44
C PHE A 212 6.91 -10.31 -16.84
N LYS A 213 6.68 -9.01 -17.16
CA LYS A 213 6.12 -8.57 -18.46
C LYS A 213 4.91 -9.43 -18.92
N ILE A 214 4.03 -9.76 -17.97
CA ILE A 214 2.75 -10.46 -18.23
C ILE A 214 1.68 -9.40 -18.55
#